data_AF-A0A7K6KXA6-F1
#
_entry.id   AF-A0A7K6KXA6-F1
#
_cell.length_a   1.000
_cell.length_b   1.000
_cell.length_c   1.000
_cell.angle_alpha   90.00
_cell.angle_beta   90.00
_cell.angle_gamma   90.00
#
_symmetry.space_group_name_H-M   'P 1'
#
loop_
_entity.id
_entity.type
_entity.pdbx_description
1 polymer ?
#
loop_
_entity_poly.entity_id
_entity_poly.type
_entity_poly.pdbx_seq_one_letter_code
_entity_poly.pdbx_strand_id
1 'polypeptide(L)'
;SIKMDLLHSNGVLIIQHLQRDYRAYQDFLNFMSHVGDPRNIFSIYFPLWFQLNQVVGTKMIWVAVIGDWFNLIFKWILFGHRPYWWVQETMIYPNQSSPCLEQFPITCETGPGSPSGHAMGSSCVWYVMVTAALSYTVRWKDKSAVTLHRLTWSFLWSIFWIIQISVCISRVFIATHFPHQVVLGVFAGILVAEAFEHTPAIQTASLRMYIKTNLFLFVFALGFYLSLKLLDIDLLWSVPKAKKWCANPDWINIDTTPFAGLVRNLGALFGLGLGINSEMFITSCKGKNSCKISFRILCIAASLATLQLYNFVKIPTHTEYLFYILSFCKSAAMPLTVVALVPYCVHSLMRTTEKKLN
;
A
#
# COMPACT_ATOMS: atom_id res chain seq x y z
N SER A 1 6.62 28.76 -8.20
CA SER A 1 6.18 29.84 -7.28
C SER A 1 7.24 29.93 -6.22
N ILE A 2 7.79 31.12 -5.96
CA ILE A 2 8.99 31.34 -5.14
C ILE A 2 8.94 30.57 -3.80
N LYS A 3 7.76 30.48 -3.17
CA LYS A 3 7.57 29.72 -1.91
C LYS A 3 7.77 28.20 -2.07
N MET A 4 7.25 27.62 -3.15
CA MET A 4 7.43 26.19 -3.46
C MET A 4 8.87 25.87 -3.86
N ASP A 5 9.49 26.79 -4.58
CA ASP A 5 10.88 26.69 -5.01
C ASP A 5 11.85 26.71 -3.81
N LEU A 6 11.60 27.58 -2.82
CA LEU A 6 12.30 27.58 -1.54
C LEU A 6 12.07 26.30 -0.73
N LEU A 7 10.82 25.81 -0.68
CA LEU A 7 10.48 24.58 0.02
C LEU A 7 11.21 23.37 -0.57
N HIS A 8 11.29 23.28 -1.90
CA HIS A 8 12.03 22.23 -2.59
C HIS A 8 13.54 22.38 -2.38
N SER A 9 14.10 23.59 -2.46
CA SER A 9 15.52 23.84 -2.16
C SER A 9 15.89 23.39 -0.74
N ASN A 10 15.09 23.74 0.27
CA ASN A 10 15.29 23.26 1.65
C ASN A 10 15.17 21.74 1.74
N GLY A 11 14.23 21.15 1.00
CA GLY A 11 14.08 19.71 0.89
C GLY A 11 15.31 19.02 0.31
N VAL A 12 15.92 19.59 -0.74
CA VAL A 12 17.17 19.09 -1.33
C VAL A 12 18.31 19.13 -0.31
N LEU A 13 18.45 20.21 0.45
CA LEU A 13 19.48 20.30 1.51
C LEU A 13 19.31 19.22 2.57
N ILE A 14 18.07 18.93 2.98
CA ILE A 14 17.78 17.84 3.91
C ILE A 14 18.17 16.48 3.31
N ILE A 15 17.87 16.24 2.04
CA ILE A 15 18.24 15.00 1.36
C ILE A 15 19.76 14.85 1.32
N GLN A 16 20.49 15.89 0.95
CA GLN A 16 21.96 15.85 0.91
C GLN A 16 22.57 15.61 2.29
N HIS A 17 22.03 16.25 3.33
CA HIS A 17 22.44 16.01 4.71
C HIS A 17 22.22 14.54 5.12
N LEU A 18 21.04 13.98 4.81
CA LEU A 18 20.74 12.57 5.09
C LEU A 18 21.66 11.62 4.32
N GLN A 19 21.87 11.87 3.03
CA GLN A 19 22.74 11.04 2.18
C GLN A 19 24.20 11.08 2.62
N ARG A 20 24.71 12.25 3.04
CA ARG A 20 26.08 12.42 3.49
C ARG A 20 26.31 11.82 4.88
N ASP A 21 25.47 12.15 5.85
CA ASP A 21 25.74 11.92 7.26
C ASP A 21 25.17 10.57 7.76
N TYR A 22 24.17 10.00 7.06
CA TYR A 22 23.54 8.73 7.42
C TYR A 22 23.78 7.61 6.40
N ARG A 23 24.79 7.74 5.53
CA ARG A 23 25.12 6.75 4.50
C ARG A 23 25.35 5.34 5.05
N ALA A 24 25.96 5.23 6.23
CA ALA A 24 26.20 3.95 6.89
C ALA A 24 24.91 3.17 7.24
N TYR A 25 23.77 3.86 7.29
CA TYR A 25 22.45 3.26 7.59
C TYR A 25 21.62 2.98 6.32
N GLN A 26 22.23 3.05 5.13
CA GLN A 26 21.55 2.84 3.85
C GLN A 26 20.74 1.54 3.83
N ASP A 27 21.29 0.41 4.30
CA ASP A 27 20.60 -0.88 4.26
C ASP A 27 19.35 -0.89 5.14
N PHE A 28 19.45 -0.28 6.33
CA PHE A 28 18.31 -0.10 7.22
C PHE A 28 17.25 0.79 6.58
N LEU A 29 17.64 1.91 5.96
CA LEU A 29 16.71 2.81 5.30
C LEU A 29 16.04 2.14 4.10
N ASN A 30 16.78 1.39 3.27
CA ASN A 30 16.20 0.63 2.17
C ASN A 30 15.23 -0.44 2.67
N PHE A 31 15.57 -1.16 3.74
CA PHE A 31 14.66 -2.09 4.40
C PHE A 31 13.39 -1.40 4.87
N MET A 32 13.49 -0.22 5.50
CA MET A 32 12.31 0.53 5.93
C MET A 32 11.45 1.03 4.75
N SER A 33 12.05 1.35 3.59
CA SER A 33 11.26 1.62 2.39
C SER A 33 10.49 0.38 1.95
N HIS A 34 11.08 -0.80 2.06
CA HIS A 34 10.41 -2.05 1.75
C HIS A 34 9.28 -2.34 2.75
N VAL A 35 9.48 -2.12 4.05
CA VAL A 35 8.43 -2.24 5.08
C VAL A 35 7.23 -1.33 4.75
N GLY A 36 7.50 -0.11 4.26
CA GLY A 36 6.47 0.83 3.83
C GLY A 36 5.88 0.60 2.43
N ASP A 37 6.29 -0.45 1.71
CA ASP A 37 5.82 -0.73 0.35
C ASP A 37 4.34 -1.17 0.38
N PRO A 38 3.43 -0.48 -0.35
CA PRO A 38 2.03 -0.87 -0.44
C PRO A 38 1.79 -2.31 -0.93
N ARG A 39 2.75 -2.93 -1.63
CA ARG A 39 2.67 -4.34 -2.05
C ARG A 39 2.64 -5.29 -0.85
N ASN A 40 3.36 -4.96 0.23
CA ASN A 40 3.44 -5.77 1.45
C ASN A 40 2.11 -5.84 2.21
N ILE A 41 1.21 -4.88 1.98
CA ILE A 41 -0.18 -4.94 2.46
C ILE A 41 -0.86 -6.20 1.96
N PHE A 42 -0.78 -6.48 0.66
CA PHE A 42 -1.49 -7.58 0.02
C PHE A 42 -0.77 -8.92 0.20
N SER A 43 0.57 -8.93 0.26
CA SER A 43 1.37 -10.15 0.33
C SER A 43 1.67 -10.64 1.75
N ILE A 44 1.72 -9.75 2.76
CA ILE A 44 2.13 -10.08 4.13
C ILE A 44 1.05 -9.73 5.15
N TYR A 45 0.67 -8.45 5.26
CA TYR A 45 -0.18 -7.98 6.36
C TYR A 45 -1.62 -8.50 6.26
N PHE A 46 -2.20 -8.48 5.06
CA PHE A 46 -3.56 -8.96 4.82
C PHE A 46 -3.74 -10.46 5.12
N PRO A 47 -2.90 -11.38 4.63
CA PRO A 47 -2.99 -12.80 4.99
C PRO A 47 -2.95 -13.06 6.50
N LEU A 48 -2.07 -12.35 7.22
CA LEU A 48 -1.94 -12.47 8.67
C LEU A 48 -3.22 -12.01 9.37
N TRP A 49 -3.65 -10.78 9.10
CA TRP A 49 -4.81 -10.20 9.78
C TRP A 49 -6.12 -10.84 9.39
N PHE A 50 -6.29 -11.29 8.15
CA PHE A 50 -7.51 -11.96 7.72
C PHE A 50 -7.74 -13.27 8.47
N GLN A 51 -6.68 -14.06 8.69
CA GLN A 51 -6.79 -15.33 9.43
C GLN A 51 -6.93 -15.13 10.95
N LEU A 52 -6.41 -14.03 11.49
CA LEU A 52 -6.62 -13.64 12.89
C LEU A 52 -8.04 -13.11 13.11
N ASN A 53 -8.48 -12.20 12.23
CA ASN A 53 -9.78 -11.55 12.22
C ASN A 53 -10.18 -11.12 10.80
N GLN A 54 -11.14 -11.86 10.24
CA GLN A 54 -11.66 -11.63 8.89
C GLN A 54 -12.21 -10.22 8.70
N VAL A 55 -12.79 -9.61 9.74
CA VAL A 55 -13.33 -8.25 9.69
C VAL A 55 -12.19 -7.24 9.51
N VAL A 56 -11.12 -7.37 10.29
CA VAL A 56 -9.95 -6.49 10.22
C VAL A 56 -9.23 -6.68 8.88
N GLY A 57 -9.02 -7.92 8.44
CA GLY A 57 -8.42 -8.21 7.13
C GLY A 57 -9.24 -7.65 5.95
N THR A 58 -10.57 -7.77 6.01
CA THR A 58 -11.47 -7.19 5.00
C THR A 58 -11.35 -5.67 4.98
N LYS A 59 -11.43 -5.03 6.16
CA LYS A 59 -11.26 -3.59 6.31
C LYS A 59 -9.91 -3.11 5.77
N MET A 60 -8.83 -3.85 6.03
CA MET A 60 -7.49 -3.51 5.58
C MET A 60 -7.40 -3.33 4.06
N ILE A 61 -8.00 -4.23 3.28
CA ILE A 61 -8.01 -4.12 1.81
C ILE A 61 -8.84 -2.94 1.34
N TRP A 62 -10.02 -2.72 1.94
CA TRP A 62 -10.86 -1.56 1.61
C TRP A 62 -10.11 -0.24 1.84
N VAL A 63 -9.50 -0.11 3.02
CA VAL A 63 -8.73 1.05 3.43
C VAL A 63 -7.51 1.25 2.52
N ALA A 64 -6.78 0.19 2.19
CA ALA A 64 -5.62 0.25 1.30
C ALA A 64 -6.00 0.67 -0.13
N VAL A 65 -7.06 0.08 -0.70
CA VAL A 65 -7.53 0.36 -2.07
C VAL A 65 -8.05 1.79 -2.18
N ILE A 66 -8.89 2.22 -1.24
CA ILE A 66 -9.48 3.56 -1.26
C ILE A 66 -8.41 4.62 -0.94
N GLY A 67 -7.50 4.32 -0.01
CA GLY A 67 -6.36 5.19 0.30
C GLY A 67 -5.45 5.39 -0.90
N ASP A 68 -5.08 4.33 -1.62
CA ASP A 68 -4.24 4.44 -2.82
C ASP A 68 -4.98 5.09 -4.00
N TRP A 69 -6.31 4.93 -4.09
CA TRP A 69 -7.13 5.68 -5.03
C TRP A 69 -7.14 7.19 -4.72
N PHE A 70 -7.30 7.59 -3.46
CA PHE A 70 -7.17 9.01 -3.08
C PHE A 70 -5.75 9.52 -3.32
N ASN A 71 -4.72 8.71 -3.06
CA ASN A 71 -3.34 9.06 -3.37
C ASN A 71 -3.17 9.39 -4.86
N LEU A 72 -3.74 8.56 -5.74
CA LEU A 72 -3.75 8.76 -7.18
C LEU A 72 -4.43 10.08 -7.57
N ILE A 73 -5.65 10.32 -7.08
CA ILE A 73 -6.39 11.55 -7.40
C ILE A 73 -5.63 12.78 -6.90
N PHE A 74 -5.09 12.75 -5.67
CA PHE A 74 -4.30 13.87 -5.15
C PHE A 74 -3.00 14.09 -5.92
N LYS A 75 -2.33 13.03 -6.39
CA LYS A 75 -1.16 13.16 -7.28
C LYS A 75 -1.48 13.90 -8.56
N TRP A 76 -2.63 13.60 -9.16
CA TRP A 76 -3.10 14.29 -10.35
C TRP A 76 -3.53 15.73 -10.08
N ILE A 77 -4.02 16.06 -8.89
CA ILE A 77 -4.41 17.44 -8.54
C ILE A 77 -3.19 18.30 -8.16
N LEU A 78 -2.22 17.73 -7.43
CA LEU A 78 -1.13 18.49 -6.82
C LEU A 78 0.10 18.69 -7.72
N PHE A 79 0.22 17.92 -8.82
CA PHE A 79 1.34 18.02 -9.78
C PHE A 79 2.73 18.07 -9.09
N GLY A 80 2.92 17.27 -8.05
CA GLY A 80 4.15 17.30 -7.26
C GLY A 80 5.37 16.78 -8.03
N HIS A 81 6.45 17.56 -8.08
CA HIS A 81 7.75 17.10 -8.57
C HIS A 81 8.43 16.15 -7.58
N ARG A 82 9.38 15.34 -8.06
CA ARG A 82 10.27 14.54 -7.22
C ARG A 82 11.66 15.18 -7.15
N PRO A 83 12.40 14.99 -6.04
CA PRO A 83 13.70 15.63 -5.86
C PRO A 83 14.70 15.36 -6.99
N TYR A 84 14.85 14.09 -7.41
CA TYR A 84 15.89 13.68 -8.34
C TYR A 84 15.80 14.29 -9.74
N TRP A 85 14.59 14.60 -10.23
CA TRP A 85 14.44 15.34 -11.49
C TRP A 85 14.26 16.84 -11.27
N TRP A 86 13.67 17.26 -10.16
CA TRP A 86 13.43 18.68 -9.89
C TRP A 86 14.75 19.47 -9.84
N VAL A 87 15.77 18.89 -9.22
CA VAL A 87 17.09 19.52 -9.09
C VAL A 87 17.79 19.75 -10.44
N GLN A 88 17.43 18.98 -11.46
CA GLN A 88 18.00 19.07 -12.81
C GLN A 88 17.25 20.06 -13.70
N GLU A 89 15.97 20.32 -13.41
CA GLU A 89 15.10 21.17 -14.23
C GLU A 89 14.90 22.58 -13.65
N THR A 90 15.25 22.78 -12.38
CA THR A 90 15.05 24.05 -11.71
C THR A 90 16.02 25.11 -12.21
N MET A 91 15.51 26.32 -12.45
CA MET A 91 16.31 27.48 -12.86
C MET A 91 16.96 28.21 -11.68
N ILE A 92 16.86 27.66 -10.46
CA ILE A 92 17.38 28.27 -9.23
C ILE A 92 18.91 28.10 -9.11
N TYR A 93 19.50 27.11 -9.79
CA TYR A 93 20.94 26.85 -9.79
C TYR A 93 21.60 27.11 -11.16
N PRO A 94 21.43 28.28 -11.81
CA PRO A 94 21.92 28.47 -13.18
C PRO A 94 23.45 28.62 -13.26
N ASN A 95 24.11 28.99 -12.15
CA ASN A 95 25.56 29.29 -12.08
C ASN A 95 26.31 28.48 -11.00
N GLN A 96 25.65 27.55 -10.32
CA GLN A 96 26.26 26.62 -9.37
C GLN A 96 26.04 25.20 -9.90
N SER A 97 27.02 24.31 -9.74
CA SER A 97 26.80 22.90 -10.05
C SER A 97 25.58 22.41 -9.28
N SER A 98 24.53 21.97 -9.99
CA SER A 98 23.28 21.52 -9.40
C SER A 98 23.55 20.50 -8.29
N PRO A 99 22.89 20.61 -7.13
CA PRO A 99 23.16 19.71 -6.02
C PRO A 99 23.00 18.25 -6.45
N CYS A 100 24.07 17.47 -6.29
CA CYS A 100 24.05 16.06 -6.64
C CYS A 100 23.24 15.29 -5.59
N LEU A 101 22.25 14.53 -6.04
CA LEU A 101 21.45 13.62 -5.23
C LEU A 101 21.76 12.19 -5.67
N GLU A 102 22.12 11.33 -4.72
CA GLU A 102 22.33 9.91 -5.00
C GLU A 102 21.00 9.24 -5.39
N GLN A 103 21.03 8.43 -6.45
CA GLN A 103 19.90 7.62 -6.89
C GLN A 103 20.17 6.14 -6.58
N PHE A 104 19.11 5.43 -6.19
CA PHE A 104 19.10 4.02 -5.84
C PHE A 104 18.15 3.25 -6.77
N PRO A 105 18.19 1.91 -6.81
CA PRO A 105 17.30 1.10 -7.65
C PRO A 105 15.80 1.36 -7.46
N ILE A 106 15.40 1.87 -6.30
CA ILE A 106 14.00 2.20 -5.96
C ILE A 106 13.67 3.70 -6.10
N THR A 107 14.60 4.53 -6.60
CA THR A 107 14.42 5.98 -6.71
C THR A 107 13.52 6.40 -7.87
N CYS A 108 13.63 5.72 -9.02
CA CYS A 108 13.02 6.14 -10.28
C CYS A 108 11.55 5.73 -10.43
N GLU A 109 10.70 6.23 -9.54
CA GLU A 109 9.26 6.08 -9.66
C GLU A 109 8.65 7.01 -10.72
N THR A 110 7.69 6.50 -11.48
CA THR A 110 7.17 7.19 -12.68
C THR A 110 5.98 8.13 -12.42
N GLY A 111 5.24 7.92 -11.33
CA GLY A 111 4.11 8.80 -10.95
C GLY A 111 4.54 10.11 -10.27
N PRO A 112 3.65 11.10 -10.12
CA PRO A 112 3.93 12.34 -9.39
C PRO A 112 4.34 12.11 -7.93
N GLY A 113 5.06 13.06 -7.34
CA GLY A 113 5.69 12.93 -6.02
C GLY A 113 4.78 13.24 -4.81
N SER A 114 3.70 13.99 -4.98
CA SER A 114 2.88 14.47 -3.84
C SER A 114 1.43 13.96 -3.90
N PRO A 115 0.89 13.34 -2.84
CA PRO A 115 1.58 12.91 -1.61
C PRO A 115 2.31 11.57 -1.80
N SER A 116 3.23 11.24 -0.89
CA SER A 116 3.96 9.97 -0.96
C SER A 116 3.04 8.76 -0.75
N GLY A 117 2.99 7.88 -1.75
CA GLY A 117 2.17 6.66 -1.71
C GLY A 117 2.65 5.63 -0.69
N HIS A 118 3.97 5.53 -0.47
CA HIS A 118 4.53 4.64 0.56
C HIS A 118 4.16 5.11 1.97
N ALA A 119 4.32 6.41 2.25
CA ALA A 119 3.96 6.98 3.55
C ALA A 119 2.44 6.90 3.80
N MET A 120 1.63 7.21 2.78
CA MET A 120 0.18 7.12 2.87
C MET A 120 -0.31 5.68 3.05
N GLY A 121 0.14 4.74 2.21
CA GLY A 121 -0.26 3.34 2.30
C GLY A 121 0.16 2.68 3.61
N SER A 122 1.41 2.91 4.04
CA SER A 122 1.93 2.39 5.31
C SER A 122 1.14 2.92 6.51
N SER A 123 1.03 4.25 6.65
CA SER A 123 0.29 4.84 7.78
C SER A 123 -1.16 4.38 7.82
N CYS A 124 -1.82 4.28 6.68
CA CYS A 124 -3.21 3.85 6.57
C CYS A 124 -3.42 2.42 7.12
N VAL A 125 -2.56 1.47 6.72
CA VAL A 125 -2.68 0.07 7.15
C VAL A 125 -2.19 -0.16 8.57
N TRP A 126 -1.06 0.46 8.95
CA TRP A 126 -0.56 0.36 10.32
C TRP A 126 -1.53 0.97 11.34
N TYR A 127 -2.26 2.02 10.97
CA TYR A 127 -3.34 2.58 11.80
C TYR A 127 -4.44 1.55 12.06
N VAL A 128 -4.90 0.85 11.00
CA VAL A 128 -5.90 -0.23 11.13
C VAL A 128 -5.38 -1.37 12.01
N MET A 129 -4.10 -1.75 11.88
CA MET A 129 -3.52 -2.80 12.73
C MET A 129 -3.45 -2.40 14.20
N VAL A 130 -3.04 -1.16 14.50
CA VAL A 130 -2.94 -0.64 15.87
C VAL A 130 -4.32 -0.53 16.53
N THR A 131 -5.29 0.06 15.84
CA THR A 131 -6.67 0.18 16.35
C THR A 131 -7.33 -1.19 16.55
N ALA A 132 -7.13 -2.13 15.62
CA ALA A 132 -7.58 -3.50 15.78
C ALA A 132 -6.94 -4.18 16.99
N ALA A 133 -5.62 -4.08 17.16
CA ALA A 133 -4.91 -4.65 18.30
C ALA A 133 -5.40 -4.07 19.65
N LEU A 134 -5.66 -2.76 19.71
CA LEU A 134 -6.22 -2.10 20.88
C LEU A 134 -7.65 -2.54 21.19
N SER A 135 -8.48 -2.79 20.17
CA SER A 135 -9.85 -3.26 20.40
C SER A 135 -9.91 -4.60 21.16
N TYR A 136 -8.87 -5.43 21.07
CA TYR A 136 -8.77 -6.69 21.81
C TYR A 136 -8.50 -6.51 23.31
N THR A 137 -7.77 -5.47 23.69
CA THR A 137 -7.40 -5.22 25.10
C THR A 137 -8.54 -4.57 25.88
N VAL A 138 -9.43 -3.82 25.22
CA VAL A 138 -10.61 -3.17 25.84
C VAL A 138 -11.66 -4.17 26.37
N ARG A 139 -11.61 -5.45 25.96
CA ARG A 139 -12.59 -6.46 26.40
C ARG A 139 -12.53 -6.84 27.89
N TRP A 140 -11.51 -6.39 28.61
CA TRP A 140 -11.28 -6.74 30.02
C TRP A 140 -11.75 -5.60 30.93
N LYS A 141 -12.75 -5.87 31.79
CA LYS A 141 -13.48 -4.87 32.60
C LYS A 141 -12.84 -4.53 33.96
N ASP A 142 -11.62 -4.98 34.25
CA ASP A 142 -10.99 -4.76 35.55
C ASP A 142 -10.17 -3.46 35.64
N LYS A 143 -10.01 -2.89 36.84
CA LYS A 143 -9.16 -1.71 37.08
C LYS A 143 -7.70 -1.92 36.62
N SER A 144 -7.18 -3.14 36.74
CA SER A 144 -5.87 -3.54 36.19
C SER A 144 -5.84 -3.48 34.66
N ALA A 145 -6.96 -3.79 34.01
CA ALA A 145 -7.09 -3.75 32.56
C ALA A 145 -7.06 -2.31 32.00
N VAL A 146 -7.48 -1.31 32.77
CA VAL A 146 -7.38 0.11 32.36
C VAL A 146 -5.92 0.55 32.28
N THR A 147 -5.10 0.21 33.28
CA THR A 147 -3.67 0.52 33.28
C THR A 147 -2.95 -0.23 32.16
N LEU A 148 -3.25 -1.52 31.98
CA LEU A 148 -2.71 -2.32 30.89
C LEU A 148 -3.09 -1.76 29.52
N HIS A 149 -4.35 -1.39 29.32
CA HIS A 149 -4.83 -0.77 28.08
C HIS A 149 -4.07 0.52 27.77
N ARG A 150 -3.86 1.40 28.77
CA ARG A 150 -3.10 2.64 28.59
C ARG A 150 -1.64 2.38 28.21
N LEU A 151 -1.00 1.38 28.83
CA LEU A 151 0.36 0.98 28.49
C LEU A 151 0.43 0.41 27.06
N THR A 152 -0.49 -0.49 26.70
CA THR A 152 -0.58 -1.04 25.34
C THR A 152 -0.85 0.04 24.30
N TRP A 153 -1.73 1.00 24.62
CA TRP A 153 -2.00 2.18 23.78
C TRP A 153 -0.73 2.97 23.52
N SER A 154 -0.01 3.35 24.58
CA SER A 154 1.23 4.11 24.46
C SER A 154 2.28 3.34 23.64
N PHE A 155 2.44 2.06 23.90
CA PHE A 155 3.40 1.19 23.22
C PHE A 155 3.09 1.04 21.72
N LEU A 156 1.85 0.71 21.35
CA LEU A 156 1.47 0.49 19.95
C LEU A 156 1.54 1.78 19.13
N TRP A 157 1.13 2.93 19.69
CA TRP A 157 1.28 4.21 19.01
C TRP A 157 2.73 4.66 18.89
N SER A 158 3.58 4.33 19.87
CA SER A 158 5.02 4.58 19.77
C SER A 158 5.63 3.77 18.62
N ILE A 159 5.30 2.48 18.51
CA ILE A 159 5.73 1.63 17.39
C ILE A 159 5.25 2.21 16.05
N PHE A 160 3.98 2.62 15.97
CA PHE A 160 3.42 3.25 14.78
C PHE A 160 4.28 4.43 14.33
N TRP A 161 4.54 5.39 15.22
CA TRP A 161 5.30 6.58 14.87
C TRP A 161 6.75 6.28 14.53
N ILE A 162 7.41 5.35 15.23
CA ILE A 162 8.76 4.91 14.88
C ILE A 162 8.80 4.40 13.44
N ILE A 163 7.87 3.50 13.07
CA ILE A 163 7.81 2.94 11.72
C ILE A 163 7.50 4.03 10.69
N GLN A 164 6.52 4.90 10.94
CA GLN A 164 6.17 5.96 9.99
C GLN A 164 7.31 6.96 9.79
N ILE A 165 8.00 7.38 10.85
CA ILE A 165 9.16 8.26 10.77
C ILE A 165 10.29 7.59 9.98
N SER A 166 10.60 6.32 10.28
CA SER A 166 11.63 5.56 9.56
C SER A 166 11.30 5.37 8.08
N VAL A 167 10.05 5.08 7.72
CA VAL A 167 9.59 5.05 6.32
C VAL A 167 9.77 6.43 5.69
N CYS A 168 9.32 7.51 6.34
CA CYS A 168 9.45 8.87 5.80
C CYS A 168 10.91 9.27 5.54
N ILE A 169 11.79 9.06 6.53
CA ILE A 169 13.23 9.35 6.39
C ILE A 169 13.82 8.54 5.25
N SER A 170 13.49 7.26 5.15
CA SER A 170 13.93 6.40 4.06
C SER A 170 13.54 6.97 2.69
N ARG A 171 12.27 7.35 2.50
CA ARG A 171 11.76 7.90 1.21
C ARG A 171 12.39 9.24 0.83
N VAL A 172 12.80 10.04 1.81
CA VAL A 172 13.55 11.28 1.60
C VAL A 172 15.01 10.95 1.27
N PHE A 173 15.66 10.04 2.01
CA PHE A 173 17.04 9.61 1.80
C PHE A 173 17.28 9.08 0.37
N ILE A 174 16.37 8.26 -0.17
CA ILE A 174 16.46 7.76 -1.54
C ILE A 174 16.07 8.77 -2.63
N ALA A 175 15.95 10.07 -2.28
CA ALA A 175 15.64 11.18 -3.17
C ALA A 175 14.34 11.04 -3.98
N THR A 176 13.39 10.23 -3.48
CA THR A 176 12.14 9.93 -4.19
C THR A 176 10.99 10.87 -3.82
N HIS A 177 11.06 11.46 -2.63
CA HIS A 177 10.09 12.42 -2.11
C HIS A 177 10.74 13.55 -1.33
N PHE A 178 10.10 14.72 -1.35
CA PHE A 178 10.42 15.81 -0.43
C PHE A 178 9.80 15.58 0.96
N PRO A 179 10.35 16.19 2.04
CA PRO A 179 9.82 16.04 3.40
C PRO A 179 8.33 16.38 3.54
N HIS A 180 7.86 17.46 2.91
CA HIS A 180 6.45 17.83 2.97
C HIS A 180 5.52 16.79 2.32
N GLN A 181 5.98 16.06 1.30
CA GLN A 181 5.20 15.06 0.58
C GLN A 181 4.99 13.78 1.40
N VAL A 182 6.01 13.38 2.17
CA VAL A 182 5.89 12.22 3.07
C VAL A 182 5.03 12.55 4.29
N VAL A 183 5.17 13.76 4.85
CA VAL A 183 4.32 14.23 5.96
C VAL A 183 2.85 14.30 5.53
N LEU A 184 2.57 14.90 4.36
CA LEU A 184 1.21 14.94 3.81
C LEU A 184 0.66 13.52 3.57
N GLY A 185 1.50 12.60 3.10
CA GLY A 185 1.15 11.19 2.93
C GLY A 185 0.70 10.53 4.23
N VAL A 186 1.48 10.68 5.32
CA VAL A 186 1.13 10.11 6.64
C VAL A 186 -0.22 10.63 7.13
N PHE A 187 -0.44 11.95 7.09
CA PHE A 187 -1.70 12.52 7.53
C PHE A 187 -2.89 12.07 6.68
N ALA A 188 -2.74 12.06 5.36
CA ALA A 188 -3.79 11.57 4.47
C ALA A 188 -4.12 10.10 4.73
N GLY A 189 -3.12 9.25 5.00
CA GLY A 189 -3.32 7.84 5.32
C GLY A 189 -4.07 7.63 6.64
N ILE A 190 -3.70 8.37 7.68
CA ILE A 190 -4.40 8.37 8.98
C ILE A 190 -5.86 8.80 8.82
N LEU A 191 -6.13 9.89 8.09
CA LEU A 191 -7.48 10.40 7.88
C LEU A 191 -8.37 9.37 7.15
N VAL A 192 -7.85 8.72 6.11
CA VAL A 192 -8.58 7.66 5.40
C VAL A 192 -8.85 6.48 6.35
N ALA A 193 -7.86 6.03 7.12
CA ALA A 193 -8.05 4.91 8.03
C ALA A 193 -9.09 5.20 9.13
N GLU A 194 -9.05 6.40 9.69
CA GLU A 194 -10.01 6.87 10.71
C GLU A 194 -11.43 6.97 10.15
N ALA A 195 -11.61 7.51 8.94
CA ALA A 195 -12.93 7.57 8.29
C ALA A 195 -13.57 6.17 8.13
N PHE A 196 -12.75 5.15 7.88
CA PHE A 196 -13.20 3.76 7.77
C PHE A 196 -13.41 3.07 9.13
N GLU A 197 -12.87 3.60 10.23
CA GLU A 197 -13.25 3.17 11.59
C GLU A 197 -14.70 3.50 11.89
N HIS A 198 -15.18 4.66 11.43
CA HIS A 198 -16.57 5.09 11.61
C HIS A 198 -17.55 4.56 10.56
N THR A 199 -17.12 3.64 9.69
CA THR A 199 -17.95 3.08 8.61
C THR A 199 -18.08 1.54 8.69
N PRO A 200 -18.85 0.99 9.66
CA PRO A 200 -18.95 -0.46 9.87
C PRO A 200 -19.68 -1.21 8.74
N ALA A 201 -20.46 -0.51 7.91
CA ALA A 201 -21.23 -1.10 6.80
C ALA A 201 -20.37 -1.85 5.76
N ILE A 202 -19.07 -1.57 5.73
CA ILE A 202 -18.11 -2.18 4.79
C ILE A 202 -17.84 -3.64 5.15
N GLN A 203 -18.04 -4.03 6.41
CA GLN A 203 -17.74 -5.37 6.92
C GLN A 203 -18.76 -6.42 6.46
N THR A 204 -19.98 -6.00 6.12
CA THR A 204 -21.09 -6.86 5.67
C THR A 204 -21.49 -6.57 4.22
N ALA A 205 -20.58 -5.96 3.44
CA ALA A 205 -20.84 -5.56 2.07
C ALA A 205 -21.16 -6.78 1.18
N SER A 206 -22.29 -6.71 0.46
CA SER A 206 -22.64 -7.70 -0.56
C SER A 206 -21.72 -7.62 -1.77
N LEU A 207 -21.60 -8.70 -2.56
CA LEU A 207 -20.84 -8.70 -3.81
C LEU A 207 -21.23 -7.55 -4.76
N ARG A 208 -22.51 -7.17 -4.79
CA ARG A 208 -23.01 -6.03 -5.59
C ARG A 208 -22.34 -4.72 -5.18
N MET A 209 -22.07 -4.51 -3.89
CA MET A 209 -21.38 -3.31 -3.39
C MET A 209 -19.93 -3.29 -3.88
N TYR A 210 -19.20 -4.41 -3.80
CA TYR A 210 -17.84 -4.51 -4.31
C TYR A 210 -17.76 -4.19 -5.81
N ILE A 211 -18.69 -4.74 -6.62
CA ILE A 211 -18.74 -4.47 -8.06
C ILE A 211 -19.06 -3.00 -8.33
N LYS A 212 -20.07 -2.43 -7.65
CA LYS A 212 -20.42 -1.01 -7.79
C LYS A 212 -19.27 -0.08 -7.43
N THR A 213 -18.58 -0.35 -6.31
CA THR A 213 -17.42 0.45 -5.92
C THR A 213 -16.30 0.34 -6.94
N ASN A 214 -15.95 -0.87 -7.41
CA ASN A 214 -14.93 -1.05 -8.44
C ASN A 214 -15.26 -0.25 -9.71
N LEU A 215 -16.50 -0.35 -10.19
CA LEU A 215 -16.95 0.39 -11.37
C LEU A 215 -16.87 1.91 -11.13
N PHE A 216 -17.32 2.37 -9.96
CA PHE A 216 -17.24 3.79 -9.59
C PHE A 216 -15.79 4.31 -9.57
N LEU A 217 -14.88 3.62 -8.89
CA LEU A 217 -13.48 4.03 -8.78
C LEU A 217 -12.80 4.08 -10.15
N PHE A 218 -13.08 3.11 -11.01
CA PHE A 218 -12.55 3.07 -12.37
C PHE A 218 -13.11 4.18 -13.25
N VAL A 219 -14.44 4.30 -13.34
CA VAL A 219 -15.11 5.29 -14.19
C VAL A 219 -14.77 6.71 -13.73
N PHE A 220 -14.70 6.97 -12.43
CA PHE A 220 -14.29 8.27 -11.92
C PHE A 220 -12.85 8.59 -12.30
N ALA A 221 -11.90 7.68 -12.07
CA ALA A 221 -10.49 7.94 -12.38
C ALA A 221 -10.28 8.13 -13.90
N LEU A 222 -10.93 7.31 -14.72
CA LEU A 222 -10.88 7.43 -16.18
C LEU A 222 -11.55 8.74 -16.64
N GLY A 223 -12.73 9.06 -16.12
CA GLY A 223 -13.46 10.29 -16.44
C GLY A 223 -12.67 11.53 -16.04
N PHE A 224 -12.05 11.53 -14.86
CA PHE A 224 -11.18 12.60 -14.39
C PHE A 224 -9.96 12.77 -15.30
N TYR A 225 -9.32 11.66 -15.69
CA TYR A 225 -8.20 11.69 -16.63
C TYR A 225 -8.59 12.24 -18.00
N LEU A 226 -9.68 11.74 -18.59
CA LEU A 226 -10.15 12.19 -19.90
C LEU A 226 -10.58 13.66 -19.86
N SER A 227 -11.23 14.11 -18.78
CA SER A 227 -11.65 15.50 -18.62
C SER A 227 -10.45 16.45 -18.58
N LEU A 228 -9.40 16.11 -17.81
CA LEU A 228 -8.19 16.94 -17.75
C LEU A 228 -7.40 16.89 -19.06
N LYS A 229 -7.39 15.73 -19.74
CA LYS A 229 -6.80 15.61 -21.08
C LYS A 229 -7.50 16.48 -22.11
N LEU A 230 -8.84 16.62 -22.04
CA LEU A 230 -9.60 17.54 -22.90
C LEU A 230 -9.27 19.02 -22.64
N LEU A 231 -8.80 19.36 -21.43
CA LEU A 231 -8.31 20.68 -21.06
C LEU A 231 -6.81 20.87 -21.36
N ASP A 232 -6.20 19.96 -22.13
CA ASP A 232 -4.78 19.94 -22.48
C ASP A 232 -3.83 19.84 -21.26
N ILE A 233 -4.32 19.26 -20.17
CA ILE A 233 -3.54 18.99 -18.96
C ILE A 233 -3.07 17.53 -19.00
N ASP A 234 -1.80 17.32 -19.33
CA ASP A 234 -1.20 15.98 -19.33
C ASP A 234 -0.95 15.46 -17.90
N LEU A 235 -1.69 14.42 -17.51
CA LEU A 235 -1.52 13.75 -16.21
C LEU A 235 -0.36 12.74 -16.18
N LEU A 236 0.21 12.40 -17.33
CA LEU A 236 1.38 11.53 -17.46
C LEU A 236 2.69 12.33 -17.62
N TRP A 237 2.66 13.65 -17.41
CA TRP A 237 3.80 14.56 -17.50
C TRP A 237 5.04 14.12 -16.70
N SER A 238 4.85 13.36 -15.62
CA SER A 238 5.94 12.86 -14.77
C SER A 238 6.67 11.67 -15.40
N VAL A 239 6.03 10.91 -16.28
CA VAL A 239 6.63 9.71 -16.90
C VAL A 239 7.81 10.06 -17.80
N PRO A 240 7.72 11.05 -18.73
CA PRO A 240 8.87 11.49 -19.51
C PRO A 240 10.01 12.03 -18.63
N LYS A 241 9.70 12.74 -17.54
CA LYS A 241 10.72 13.26 -16.61
C LYS A 241 11.44 12.14 -15.88
N ALA A 242 10.70 11.13 -15.42
CA ALA A 242 11.28 9.96 -14.79
C ALA A 242 12.21 9.21 -15.75
N LYS A 243 11.81 9.02 -17.01
CA LYS A 243 12.63 8.38 -18.05
C LYS A 243 13.90 9.19 -18.39
N LYS A 244 13.79 10.52 -18.43
CA LYS A 244 14.90 11.41 -18.80
C LYS A 244 15.99 11.49 -17.72
N TRP A 245 15.59 11.54 -16.45
CA TRP A 245 16.49 11.87 -15.34
C TRP A 245 16.84 10.69 -14.43
N CYS A 246 16.36 9.49 -14.75
CA CYS A 246 16.77 8.29 -14.04
C CYS A 246 18.21 7.90 -14.42
N ALA A 247 19.05 7.60 -13.43
CA ALA A 247 20.46 7.25 -13.65
C ALA A 247 20.65 5.91 -14.38
N ASN A 248 19.72 4.96 -14.20
CA ASN A 248 19.74 3.67 -14.87
C ASN A 248 18.33 3.34 -15.41
N PRO A 249 18.17 3.12 -16.73
CA PRO A 249 16.86 2.80 -17.31
C PRO A 249 16.21 1.55 -16.73
N ASP A 250 16.99 0.58 -16.23
CA ASP A 250 16.48 -0.64 -15.61
C ASP A 250 15.78 -0.38 -14.26
N TRP A 251 16.00 0.79 -13.65
CA TRP A 251 15.34 1.20 -12.40
C TRP A 251 13.96 1.84 -12.63
N ILE A 252 13.57 2.05 -13.89
CA ILE A 252 12.28 2.64 -14.25
C ILE A 252 11.18 1.58 -14.07
N ASN A 253 10.44 1.71 -12.97
CA ASN A 253 9.38 0.77 -12.65
C ASN A 253 8.05 1.14 -13.35
N ILE A 254 7.73 0.48 -14.47
CA ILE A 254 6.44 0.66 -15.18
C ILE A 254 5.23 0.34 -14.28
N ASP A 255 5.40 -0.58 -13.33
CA ASP A 255 4.38 -0.92 -12.33
C ASP A 255 3.99 0.25 -11.41
N THR A 256 4.82 1.30 -11.35
CA THR A 256 4.54 2.50 -10.55
C THR A 256 3.72 3.55 -11.30
N THR A 257 3.29 3.23 -12.53
CA THR A 257 2.43 4.13 -13.29
C THR A 257 1.06 4.27 -12.60
N PRO A 258 0.46 5.48 -12.68
CA PRO A 258 -0.87 5.76 -12.13
C PRO A 258 -1.94 4.70 -12.44
N PHE A 259 -2.03 4.27 -13.71
CA PHE A 259 -3.02 3.29 -14.16
C PHE A 259 -2.71 1.86 -13.71
N ALA A 260 -1.44 1.46 -13.66
CA ALA A 260 -1.07 0.15 -13.14
C ALA A 260 -1.47 0.00 -11.66
N GLY A 261 -1.25 1.05 -10.86
CA GLY A 261 -1.72 1.12 -9.48
C GLY A 261 -3.24 0.97 -9.36
N LEU A 262 -4.00 1.76 -10.15
CA LEU A 262 -5.45 1.70 -10.19
C LEU A 262 -5.96 0.27 -10.50
N VAL A 263 -5.45 -0.34 -11.57
CA VAL A 263 -5.89 -1.67 -12.02
C VAL A 263 -5.59 -2.75 -10.97
N ARG A 264 -4.43 -2.68 -10.32
CA ARG A 264 -4.08 -3.58 -9.21
C ARG A 264 -5.04 -3.44 -8.04
N ASN A 265 -5.38 -2.22 -7.64
CA ASN A 265 -6.30 -1.97 -6.53
C ASN A 265 -7.72 -2.46 -6.83
N LEU A 266 -8.20 -2.22 -8.05
CA LEU A 266 -9.49 -2.73 -8.51
C LEU A 266 -9.51 -4.26 -8.51
N GLY A 267 -8.45 -4.88 -9.03
CA GLY A 267 -8.28 -6.33 -8.98
C GLY A 267 -8.36 -6.86 -7.54
N ALA A 268 -7.59 -6.30 -6.62
CA ALA A 268 -7.59 -6.71 -5.22
C ALA A 268 -8.97 -6.57 -4.55
N LEU A 269 -9.66 -5.44 -4.75
CA LEU A 269 -10.99 -5.23 -4.18
C LEU A 269 -12.03 -6.19 -4.77
N PHE A 270 -11.97 -6.42 -6.08
CA PHE A 270 -12.84 -7.37 -6.77
C PHE A 270 -12.60 -8.81 -6.29
N GLY A 271 -11.34 -9.23 -6.20
CA GLY A 271 -10.94 -10.56 -5.72
C GLY A 271 -11.37 -10.81 -4.27
N LEU A 272 -11.29 -9.79 -3.41
CA LEU A 272 -11.80 -9.87 -2.04
C LEU A 272 -13.33 -10.06 -2.02
N GLY A 273 -14.04 -9.28 -2.84
CA GLY A 273 -15.49 -9.38 -2.97
C GLY A 273 -15.94 -10.77 -3.40
N LEU A 274 -15.29 -11.35 -4.42
CA LEU A 274 -15.53 -12.72 -4.85
C LEU A 274 -15.19 -13.74 -3.75
N GLY A 275 -14.04 -13.58 -3.08
CA GLY A 275 -13.60 -14.49 -2.03
C GLY A 275 -14.59 -14.59 -0.88
N ILE A 276 -14.98 -13.47 -0.27
CA ILE A 276 -15.88 -13.44 0.90
C ILE A 276 -17.29 -13.93 0.56
N ASN A 277 -17.75 -13.69 -0.67
CA ASN A 277 -19.09 -14.10 -1.11
C ASN A 277 -19.11 -15.49 -1.77
N SER A 278 -17.99 -16.23 -1.78
CA SER A 278 -17.92 -17.57 -2.36
C SER A 278 -18.44 -18.67 -1.43
N GLU A 279 -18.95 -19.76 -1.99
CA GLU A 279 -19.32 -20.96 -1.23
C GLU A 279 -18.11 -21.62 -0.54
N MET A 280 -16.92 -21.51 -1.14
CA MET A 280 -15.66 -22.00 -0.57
C MET A 280 -15.35 -21.33 0.77
N PHE A 281 -15.51 -20.01 0.85
CA PHE A 281 -15.34 -19.27 2.11
C PHE A 281 -16.38 -19.67 3.15
N ILE A 282 -17.66 -19.75 2.76
CA ILE A 282 -18.74 -20.14 3.69
C ILE A 282 -18.48 -21.53 4.28
N THR A 283 -18.13 -22.51 3.45
CA THR A 283 -17.90 -23.89 3.86
C THR A 283 -16.72 -24.02 4.82
N SER A 284 -15.64 -23.29 4.56
CA SER A 284 -14.36 -23.48 5.26
C SER A 284 -14.25 -22.61 6.50
N CYS A 285 -14.61 -21.33 6.37
CA CYS A 285 -14.38 -20.31 7.39
C CYS A 285 -15.56 -20.11 8.36
N LYS A 286 -16.78 -20.51 7.98
CA LYS A 286 -17.95 -20.50 8.90
C LYS A 286 -18.22 -21.85 9.58
N GLY A 287 -17.44 -22.88 9.26
CA GLY A 287 -17.54 -24.21 9.89
C GLY A 287 -16.85 -24.28 11.27
N LYS A 288 -17.14 -25.34 12.04
CA LYS A 288 -16.59 -25.57 13.40
C LYS A 288 -15.05 -25.60 13.46
N ASN A 289 -14.38 -25.98 12.37
CA ASN A 289 -12.91 -26.10 12.32
C ASN A 289 -12.18 -24.75 12.15
N SER A 290 -12.85 -23.66 11.77
CA SER A 290 -12.19 -22.35 11.56
C SER A 290 -11.72 -21.67 12.85
N CYS A 291 -12.25 -22.10 13.99
CA CYS A 291 -11.82 -21.65 15.31
C CYS A 291 -10.54 -22.34 15.81
N LYS A 292 -10.09 -23.44 15.18
CA LYS A 292 -8.87 -24.14 15.59
C LYS A 292 -7.64 -23.29 15.24
N ILE A 293 -6.74 -23.12 16.21
CA ILE A 293 -5.48 -22.38 16.02
C ILE A 293 -4.62 -23.04 14.92
N SER A 294 -4.59 -24.38 14.89
CA SER A 294 -3.87 -25.14 13.87
C SER A 294 -4.35 -24.84 12.44
N PHE A 295 -5.66 -24.71 12.24
CA PHE A 295 -6.25 -24.31 10.96
C PHE A 295 -5.77 -22.92 10.54
N ARG A 296 -5.81 -21.94 11.45
CA ARG A 296 -5.39 -20.56 11.17
C ARG A 296 -3.91 -20.46 10.84
N ILE A 297 -3.04 -21.12 11.62
CA ILE A 297 -1.60 -21.14 11.36
C ILE A 297 -1.30 -21.77 10.00
N LEU A 298 -1.94 -22.90 9.68
CA LEU A 298 -1.75 -23.57 8.40
C LEU A 298 -2.24 -22.70 7.24
N CYS A 299 -3.37 -22.01 7.39
CA CYS A 299 -3.85 -21.06 6.38
C CYS A 299 -2.91 -19.86 6.20
N ILE A 300 -2.35 -19.31 7.28
CA ILE A 300 -1.34 -18.24 7.22
C ILE A 300 -0.11 -18.72 6.45
N ALA A 301 0.47 -19.86 6.86
CA ALA A 301 1.67 -20.40 6.25
C ALA A 301 1.46 -20.69 4.75
N ALA A 302 0.36 -21.37 4.40
CA ALA A 302 0.02 -21.68 3.02
C ALA A 302 -0.24 -20.42 2.17
N SER A 303 -0.94 -19.42 2.74
CA SER A 303 -1.20 -18.15 2.06
C SER A 303 0.09 -17.39 1.80
N LEU A 304 0.95 -17.22 2.80
CA LEU A 304 2.23 -16.53 2.64
C LEU A 304 3.12 -17.25 1.62
N ALA A 305 3.22 -18.59 1.69
CA ALA A 305 3.99 -19.36 0.72
C ALA A 305 3.46 -19.19 -0.71
N THR A 306 2.14 -19.26 -0.91
CA THR A 306 1.53 -19.13 -2.25
C THR A 306 1.68 -17.71 -2.80
N LEU A 307 1.55 -16.68 -1.96
CA LEU A 307 1.74 -15.30 -2.39
C LEU A 307 3.21 -14.97 -2.69
N GLN A 308 4.16 -15.60 -2.01
CA GLN A 308 5.58 -15.51 -2.41
C GLN A 308 5.81 -16.17 -3.77
N LEU A 309 5.14 -17.29 -4.08
CA LEU A 309 5.20 -17.90 -5.41
C LEU A 309 4.65 -16.97 -6.50
N TYR A 310 3.62 -16.18 -6.19
CA TYR A 310 3.07 -15.19 -7.14
C TYR A 310 4.07 -14.10 -7.52
N ASN A 311 5.05 -13.79 -6.66
CA ASN A 311 6.08 -12.81 -6.96
C ASN A 311 7.00 -13.27 -8.09
N PHE A 312 7.19 -14.58 -8.29
CA PHE A 312 7.99 -15.11 -9.39
C PHE A 312 7.28 -15.06 -10.75
N VAL A 313 5.96 -14.89 -10.77
CA VAL A 313 5.19 -14.76 -12.01
C VAL A 313 5.43 -13.36 -12.60
N LYS A 314 6.31 -13.28 -13.59
CA LYS A 314 6.57 -12.07 -14.38
C LYS A 314 5.42 -11.84 -15.37
N ILE A 315 4.87 -10.62 -15.36
CA ILE A 315 3.83 -10.22 -16.31
C ILE A 315 4.53 -9.66 -17.56
N PRO A 316 4.13 -10.09 -18.78
CA PRO A 316 4.64 -9.50 -20.01
C PRO A 316 4.36 -7.99 -20.07
N THR A 317 5.39 -7.19 -20.31
CA THR A 317 5.31 -5.70 -20.37
C THR A 317 5.25 -5.15 -21.79
N HIS A 318 5.48 -5.98 -22.81
CA HIS A 318 5.56 -5.56 -24.22
C HIS A 318 4.21 -5.14 -24.83
N THR A 319 3.09 -5.60 -24.27
CA THR A 319 1.75 -5.30 -24.77
C THR A 319 0.92 -4.67 -23.65
N GLU A 320 0.65 -3.38 -23.74
CA GLU A 320 0.04 -2.60 -22.65
C GLU A 320 -1.31 -3.18 -22.18
N TYR A 321 -2.20 -3.53 -23.12
CA TYR A 321 -3.50 -4.13 -22.80
C TYR A 321 -3.37 -5.45 -22.04
N LEU A 322 -2.46 -6.32 -22.49
CA LEU A 322 -2.19 -7.60 -21.84
C LEU A 322 -1.59 -7.40 -20.45
N PHE A 323 -0.69 -6.43 -20.30
CA PHE A 323 -0.10 -6.05 -19.02
C PHE A 323 -1.17 -5.64 -18.00
N TYR A 324 -2.11 -4.77 -18.37
CA TYR A 324 -3.17 -4.32 -17.46
C TYR A 324 -4.13 -5.47 -17.10
N ILE A 325 -4.56 -6.28 -18.07
CA ILE A 325 -5.48 -7.41 -17.80
C ILE A 325 -4.81 -8.44 -16.88
N LEU A 326 -3.57 -8.83 -17.16
CA LEU A 326 -2.85 -9.79 -16.32
C LEU A 326 -2.54 -9.20 -14.93
N SER A 327 -2.25 -7.91 -14.84
CA SER A 327 -2.08 -7.22 -13.55
C SER A 327 -3.35 -7.23 -12.73
N PHE A 328 -4.51 -6.98 -13.35
CA PHE A 328 -5.82 -7.10 -12.70
C PHE A 328 -6.04 -8.52 -12.18
N CYS A 329 -5.88 -9.54 -13.04
CA CYS A 329 -6.09 -10.93 -12.70
C CYS A 329 -5.16 -11.41 -11.57
N LYS A 330 -3.86 -11.07 -11.65
CA LYS A 330 -2.89 -11.38 -10.58
C LYS A 330 -3.31 -10.76 -9.26
N SER A 331 -3.74 -9.49 -9.30
CA SER A 331 -4.13 -8.75 -8.10
C SER A 331 -5.45 -9.26 -7.51
N ALA A 332 -6.40 -9.70 -8.34
CA ALA A 332 -7.64 -10.33 -7.89
C ALA A 332 -7.39 -11.73 -7.30
N ALA A 333 -6.48 -12.49 -7.89
CA ALA A 333 -6.12 -13.81 -7.41
C ALA A 333 -5.50 -13.78 -6.00
N MET A 334 -4.80 -12.70 -5.61
CA MET A 334 -4.18 -12.60 -4.29
C MET A 334 -5.22 -12.66 -3.15
N PRO A 335 -6.22 -11.75 -3.02
CA PRO A 335 -7.24 -11.88 -1.99
C PRO A 335 -8.12 -13.11 -2.14
N LEU A 336 -8.46 -13.51 -3.36
CA LEU A 336 -9.25 -14.71 -3.60
C LEU A 336 -8.57 -15.97 -3.02
N THR A 337 -7.25 -16.06 -3.18
CA THR A 337 -6.44 -17.16 -2.66
C THR A 337 -6.46 -17.21 -1.13
N VAL A 338 -6.21 -16.07 -0.48
CA VAL A 338 -6.14 -15.96 0.98
C VAL A 338 -7.49 -16.24 1.63
N VAL A 339 -8.58 -15.77 1.00
CA VAL A 339 -9.91 -15.78 1.60
C VAL A 339 -10.66 -17.08 1.31
N ALA A 340 -10.56 -17.60 0.08
CA ALA A 340 -11.39 -18.72 -0.35
C ALA A 340 -10.56 -19.99 -0.61
N LEU A 341 -9.56 -19.92 -1.51
CA LEU A 341 -8.87 -21.13 -1.99
C LEU A 341 -8.05 -21.82 -0.90
N VAL A 342 -7.17 -21.09 -0.21
CA VAL A 342 -6.30 -21.67 0.82
C VAL A 342 -7.12 -22.22 1.98
N PRO A 343 -8.07 -21.48 2.59
CA PRO A 343 -8.91 -22.02 3.65
C PRO A 343 -9.68 -23.28 3.24
N TYR A 344 -10.18 -23.33 1.99
CA TYR A 344 -10.88 -24.49 1.47
C TYR A 344 -10.00 -25.72 1.29
N CYS A 345 -8.82 -25.56 0.70
CA CYS A 345 -7.85 -26.64 0.57
C CYS A 345 -7.43 -27.18 1.94
N VAL A 346 -7.11 -26.29 2.89
CA VAL A 346 -6.72 -26.67 4.24
C VAL A 346 -7.87 -27.38 4.97
N HIS A 347 -9.11 -26.88 4.84
CA HIS A 347 -10.28 -27.50 5.45
C HIS A 347 -10.50 -28.93 4.91
N SER A 348 -10.40 -29.11 3.59
CA SER A 348 -10.56 -30.42 2.94
C SER A 348 -9.48 -31.43 3.37
N LEU A 349 -8.23 -30.98 3.48
CA LEU A 349 -7.12 -31.79 3.96
C LEU A 349 -7.32 -32.22 5.41
N MET A 350 -7.66 -31.28 6.30
CA MET A 350 -7.89 -31.59 7.72
C MET A 350 -9.07 -32.56 7.92
N ARG A 351 -10.17 -32.38 7.17
CA ARG A 351 -11.32 -33.29 7.23
C ARG A 351 -10.96 -34.72 6.79
N THR A 352 -10.08 -34.84 5.80
CA THR A 352 -9.63 -36.15 5.30
C THR A 352 -8.75 -36.86 6.34
N THR A 353 -7.90 -36.12 7.04
CA THR A 353 -7.08 -36.67 8.14
C THR A 353 -7.92 -37.11 9.32
N GLU A 354 -8.92 -36.31 9.73
CA GLU A 354 -9.85 -36.69 10.81
C GLU A 354 -10.64 -37.97 10.48
N LYS A 355 -11.03 -38.16 9.21
CA LYS A 355 -11.70 -39.39 8.74
C LYS A 355 -10.79 -40.63 8.65
N LYS A 356 -9.47 -40.46 8.60
CA LYS A 356 -8.51 -41.58 8.58
C LYS A 356 -8.08 -42.01 9.98
N LEU A 357 -8.30 -41.16 10.99
CA LEU A 357 -7.89 -41.40 12.37
C LEU A 357 -9.02 -42.00 13.24
N ASN A 358 -10.28 -41.83 12.80
CA ASN A 358 -11.46 -42.52 13.32
C ASN A 358 -11.77 -43.72 12.44
#